data_AF-A0A9D4JM50-F1
#
_entry.id   AF-A0A9D4JM50-F1
#
_cell.length_a   1.000
_cell.length_b   1.000
_cell.length_c   1.000
_cell.angle_alpha   90.00
_cell.angle_beta   90.00
_cell.angle_gamma   90.00
#
_symmetry.space_group_name_H-M   'P 1'
#
loop_
_entity.id
_entity.type
_entity.pdbx_description
1 polymer ?
#
loop_
_entity_poly.entity_id
_entity_poly.type
_entity_poly.pdbx_seq_one_letter_code
_entity_poly.pdbx_strand_id
1 'polypeptide(L)'
;MTGEPDMALSALNVMLDACQFGYMTNSSNYENGTYSPSPEYKKCPRDCSGNGNCVESRCECANGFEMEDCSVDTRIPPGFTGISGGPVCEAAADAEAEADCFRPVLIGSNMKPGETKCSVRSFTMDANGHKTFETKTTLYPADFLSAYQMMCHLPEVFFTGQALSGYMLSLTNNGGHTYSSETAYQVFNPECMTCDKAESCRIKDGTCMIDNTCFVAGEVEREDNLGTCQPMVNNTAWTKPATAGVITATSTPEPVALNNYTAVGVGCYCYFEPTSADCACCKNYGCPCAEEHKHVCFDCVDDTMCARQN
;
A
#
# COMPACT_ATOMS: atom_id res chain seq x y z
N MET A 1 -9.03 -21.03 4.19
CA MET A 1 -7.69 -21.63 3.99
C MET A 1 -7.69 -22.34 2.64
N THR A 2 -7.56 -21.59 1.56
CA THR A 2 -7.41 -22.13 0.20
C THR A 2 -5.93 -22.01 -0.13
N GLY A 3 -5.17 -23.10 0.03
CA GLY A 3 -3.82 -23.13 -0.51
C GLY A 3 -3.92 -23.13 -2.03
N GLU A 4 -3.49 -22.06 -2.69
CA GLU A 4 -3.45 -22.02 -4.15
C GLU A 4 -2.49 -23.10 -4.66
N PRO A 5 -2.91 -23.94 -5.61
CA PRO A 5 -2.05 -24.98 -6.20
C PRO A 5 -0.76 -24.40 -6.81
N ASP A 6 -0.81 -23.15 -7.29
CA ASP A 6 0.36 -22.45 -7.83
C ASP A 6 1.42 -22.12 -6.76
N MET A 7 1.00 -21.80 -5.53
CA MET A 7 1.92 -21.62 -4.41
C MET A 7 2.57 -22.94 -3.99
N ALA A 8 1.78 -24.02 -3.93
CA ALA A 8 2.31 -25.35 -3.63
C ALA A 8 3.30 -25.81 -4.70
N LEU A 9 3.01 -25.53 -5.96
CA LEU A 9 3.90 -25.83 -7.08
C LEU A 9 5.19 -24.99 -7.03
N SER A 10 5.08 -23.70 -6.70
CA SER A 10 6.24 -22.82 -6.53
C SER A 10 7.16 -23.30 -5.40
N ALA A 11 6.60 -23.60 -4.23
CA ALA A 11 7.36 -24.11 -3.09
C ALA A 11 8.01 -25.47 -3.40
N LEU A 12 7.29 -26.35 -4.11
CA LEU A 12 7.82 -27.62 -4.58
C LEU A 12 9.01 -27.41 -5.54
N ASN A 13 8.92 -26.46 -6.46
CA ASN A 13 10.00 -26.17 -7.40
C ASN A 13 11.24 -25.59 -6.71
N VAL A 14 11.07 -24.67 -5.77
CA VAL A 14 12.20 -24.15 -4.95
C VAL A 14 12.90 -25.29 -4.21
N MET A 15 12.12 -26.24 -3.67
CA MET A 15 12.68 -27.41 -2.99
C MET A 15 13.38 -28.38 -3.96
N LEU A 16 12.85 -28.55 -5.18
CA LEU A 16 13.47 -29.34 -6.24
C LEU A 16 14.78 -28.72 -6.71
N ASP A 17 14.82 -27.41 -6.91
CA ASP A 17 16.03 -26.68 -7.30
C ASP A 17 17.09 -26.75 -6.21
N ALA A 18 16.71 -26.59 -4.93
CA ALA A 18 17.61 -26.75 -3.80
C ALA A 18 18.16 -28.18 -3.70
N CYS A 19 17.33 -29.19 -3.97
CA CYS A 19 17.73 -30.59 -4.01
C CYS A 19 18.73 -30.84 -5.16
N GLN A 20 18.46 -30.33 -6.36
CA GLN A 20 19.36 -30.42 -7.50
C GLN A 20 20.69 -29.74 -7.24
N PHE A 21 20.67 -28.53 -6.67
CA PHE A 21 21.87 -27.82 -6.28
C PHE A 21 22.68 -28.60 -5.24
N GLY A 22 22.03 -29.16 -4.21
CA GLY A 22 22.65 -30.01 -3.20
C GLY A 22 23.27 -31.29 -3.81
N TYR A 23 22.62 -31.88 -4.80
CA TYR A 23 23.16 -33.03 -5.52
C TYR A 23 24.38 -32.66 -6.37
N MET A 24 24.30 -31.57 -7.14
CA MET A 24 25.43 -31.12 -7.97
C MET A 24 26.64 -30.68 -7.16
N THR A 25 26.45 -30.18 -5.94
CA THR A 25 27.55 -29.76 -5.06
C THR A 25 28.12 -30.89 -4.21
N ASN A 26 27.49 -32.08 -4.23
CA ASN A 26 27.97 -33.23 -3.47
C ASN A 26 29.25 -33.81 -4.10
N SER A 27 30.33 -33.79 -3.33
CA SER A 27 31.64 -34.29 -3.75
C SER A 27 31.66 -35.79 -4.10
N SER A 28 30.69 -36.57 -3.61
CA SER A 28 30.55 -37.98 -3.98
C SER A 28 30.14 -38.21 -5.45
N ASN A 29 29.65 -37.17 -6.12
CA ASN A 29 29.27 -37.20 -7.54
C ASN A 29 30.43 -36.80 -8.48
N TYR A 30 31.64 -36.68 -7.95
CA TYR A 30 32.83 -36.34 -8.71
C TYR A 30 33.88 -37.45 -8.58
N GLU A 31 34.32 -37.98 -9.71
CA GLU A 31 35.46 -38.90 -9.79
C GLU A 31 36.61 -38.17 -10.50
N ASN A 32 37.79 -38.07 -9.88
CA ASN A 32 38.97 -37.37 -10.42
C ASN A 32 38.70 -35.92 -10.89
N GLY A 33 37.78 -35.21 -10.23
CA GLY A 33 37.42 -33.84 -10.61
C GLY A 33 36.47 -33.74 -11.81
N THR A 34 36.09 -34.87 -12.41
CA THR A 34 35.03 -34.94 -13.42
C THR A 34 33.70 -35.32 -12.78
N TYR A 35 32.64 -34.62 -13.15
CA TYR A 35 31.28 -34.90 -12.70
C TYR A 35 30.84 -36.27 -13.25
N SER A 36 30.63 -37.23 -12.35
CA SER A 36 30.25 -38.62 -12.61
C SER A 36 29.11 -39.01 -11.66
N PRO A 37 27.88 -38.50 -11.90
CA PRO A 37 26.75 -38.76 -11.02
C PRO A 37 26.32 -40.22 -11.08
N SER A 38 25.81 -40.75 -9.96
CA SER A 38 25.20 -42.08 -9.92
C SER A 38 24.08 -42.24 -10.97
N PRO A 39 23.85 -43.44 -11.54
CA PRO A 39 22.88 -43.65 -12.62
C PRO A 39 21.42 -43.34 -12.24
N GLU A 40 21.09 -43.12 -10.97
CA GLU A 40 19.78 -42.65 -10.52
C GLU A 40 19.50 -41.16 -10.85
N TYR A 41 20.51 -40.39 -11.25
CA TYR A 41 20.39 -38.95 -11.58
C TYR A 41 20.55 -38.62 -13.07
N LYS A 42 20.26 -39.60 -13.94
CA LYS A 42 20.10 -39.40 -15.39
C LYS A 42 18.69 -38.93 -15.77
N LYS A 43 18.04 -38.15 -14.90
CA LYS A 43 16.68 -37.65 -15.14
C LYS A 43 16.76 -36.16 -15.49
N CYS A 44 16.12 -35.79 -16.60
CA CYS A 44 15.98 -34.40 -16.97
C CYS A 44 15.11 -33.64 -15.97
N PRO A 45 15.35 -32.34 -15.79
CA PRO A 45 14.54 -31.52 -14.92
C PRO A 45 13.08 -31.57 -15.36
N ARG A 46 12.22 -31.95 -14.41
CA ARG A 46 10.77 -32.18 -14.59
C ARG A 46 10.38 -33.00 -15.82
N ASP A 47 11.23 -33.95 -16.24
CA ASP A 47 11.01 -34.74 -17.47
C ASP A 47 10.70 -33.86 -18.70
N CYS A 48 11.42 -32.73 -18.79
CA CYS A 48 11.24 -31.70 -19.82
C CYS A 48 9.81 -31.17 -19.91
N SER A 49 9.06 -31.22 -18.80
CA SER A 49 7.66 -30.82 -18.69
C SER A 49 6.75 -31.47 -19.75
N GLY A 50 7.17 -32.59 -20.35
CA GLY A 50 6.51 -33.21 -21.50
C GLY A 50 6.63 -32.45 -22.83
N ASN A 51 7.42 -31.37 -22.88
CA ASN A 51 7.57 -30.46 -24.02
C ASN A 51 8.96 -30.55 -24.69
N GLY A 52 9.69 -31.64 -24.46
CA GLY A 52 11.02 -31.84 -25.01
C GLY A 52 11.50 -33.28 -24.89
N ASN A 53 12.66 -33.55 -25.47
CA ASN A 53 13.34 -34.83 -25.34
C ASN A 53 14.43 -34.76 -24.27
N CYS A 54 14.50 -35.77 -23.41
CA CYS A 54 15.57 -35.87 -22.43
C CYS A 54 16.81 -36.53 -23.05
N VAL A 55 17.90 -35.77 -23.17
CA VAL A 55 19.17 -36.23 -23.73
C VAL A 55 20.29 -35.89 -22.75
N GLU A 56 20.94 -36.92 -22.19
CA GLU A 56 22.07 -36.75 -21.26
C GLU A 56 21.78 -35.80 -20.08
N SER A 57 20.61 -35.95 -19.44
CA SER A 57 20.12 -35.09 -18.33
C SER A 57 19.82 -33.64 -18.70
N ARG A 58 19.79 -33.29 -19.99
CA ARG A 58 19.39 -31.97 -20.50
C ARG A 58 18.14 -32.09 -21.36
N CYS A 59 17.32 -31.05 -21.36
CA CYS A 59 16.14 -31.00 -22.20
C CYS A 59 16.43 -30.37 -23.56
N GLU A 60 16.12 -31.10 -24.63
CA GLU A 60 16.01 -30.56 -25.97
C GLU A 60 14.55 -30.17 -26.22
N CYS A 61 14.24 -28.88 -26.03
CA CYS A 61 12.87 -28.39 -26.10
C CYS A 61 12.30 -28.42 -27.53
N ALA A 62 11.02 -28.73 -27.62
CA ALA A 62 10.26 -28.58 -28.87
C ALA A 62 10.16 -27.09 -29.26
N ASN A 63 9.96 -26.83 -30.55
CA ASN A 63 9.81 -25.47 -31.06
C ASN A 63 8.70 -24.70 -30.32
N GLY A 64 9.05 -23.53 -29.79
CA GLY A 64 8.15 -22.68 -29.01
C GLY A 64 8.18 -22.95 -27.50
N PHE A 65 8.99 -23.91 -27.03
CA PHE A 65 9.21 -24.15 -25.61
C PHE A 65 10.65 -23.85 -25.20
N GLU A 66 10.80 -23.27 -24.02
CA GLU A 66 12.09 -22.82 -23.49
C GLU A 66 12.21 -23.04 -21.97
N MET A 67 13.33 -22.59 -21.40
CA MET A 67 13.85 -22.91 -20.06
C MET A 67 14.47 -24.31 -19.98
N GLU A 68 15.21 -24.57 -18.90
CA GLU A 68 15.97 -25.81 -18.70
C GLU A 68 15.10 -27.08 -18.74
N ASP A 69 13.81 -26.93 -18.48
CA ASP A 69 12.82 -28.01 -18.44
C ASP A 69 11.66 -27.84 -19.43
N CYS A 70 11.80 -26.97 -20.43
CA CYS A 70 10.78 -26.72 -21.47
C CYS A 70 9.39 -26.32 -20.95
N SER A 71 9.33 -25.69 -19.77
CA SER A 71 8.06 -25.31 -19.14
C SER A 71 7.44 -24.02 -19.66
N VAL A 72 8.21 -23.19 -20.38
CA VAL A 72 7.73 -21.90 -20.89
C VAL A 72 7.37 -22.01 -22.36
N ASP A 73 6.10 -21.80 -22.70
CA ASP A 73 5.60 -21.64 -24.05
C ASP A 73 5.72 -20.17 -24.49
N THR A 74 6.65 -19.89 -25.41
CA THR A 74 6.93 -18.52 -25.89
C THR A 74 5.86 -17.96 -26.82
N ARG A 75 4.86 -18.77 -27.18
CA ARG A 75 3.78 -18.37 -28.09
C ARG A 75 2.58 -17.77 -27.35
N ILE A 76 2.54 -17.88 -26.02
CA ILE A 76 1.47 -17.34 -25.18
C ILE A 76 2.03 -16.33 -24.16
N PRO A 77 1.22 -15.33 -23.73
CA PRO A 77 1.65 -14.43 -22.67
C PRO A 77 1.79 -15.17 -21.33
N PRO A 78 2.49 -14.57 -20.36
CA PRO A 78 2.54 -15.10 -19.00
C PRO A 78 1.14 -15.20 -18.38
N GLY A 79 0.92 -16.20 -17.54
CA GLY A 79 -0.23 -16.27 -16.66
C GLY A 79 -0.01 -15.37 -15.45
N PHE A 80 -1.06 -14.69 -14.99
CA PHE A 80 -1.03 -13.89 -13.76
C PHE A 80 -2.22 -14.30 -12.89
N THR A 81 -1.93 -15.04 -11.81
CA THR A 81 -2.94 -15.62 -10.91
C THR A 81 -3.19 -14.72 -9.70
N GLY A 82 -2.15 -14.09 -9.15
CA GLY A 82 -2.31 -13.29 -7.93
C GLY A 82 -1.03 -12.63 -7.45
N ILE A 83 -1.12 -11.98 -6.29
CA ILE A 83 -0.02 -11.24 -5.67
C ILE A 83 0.23 -11.87 -4.31
N SER A 84 1.49 -12.22 -4.03
CA SER A 84 1.89 -12.71 -2.71
C SER A 84 1.63 -11.62 -1.66
N GLY A 85 0.97 -11.98 -0.56
CA GLY A 85 0.52 -11.02 0.44
C GLY A 85 -0.84 -10.37 0.14
N GLY A 86 -1.38 -10.55 -1.08
CA GLY A 86 -2.70 -10.08 -1.47
C GLY A 86 -2.70 -8.78 -2.29
N PRO A 87 -3.90 -8.26 -2.62
CA PRO A 87 -4.05 -7.13 -3.54
C PRO A 87 -3.91 -5.76 -2.87
N VAL A 88 -3.66 -5.71 -1.57
CA VAL A 88 -3.48 -4.48 -0.78
C VAL A 88 -2.21 -4.59 0.06
N CYS A 89 -1.49 -3.49 0.23
CA CYS A 89 -0.29 -3.40 1.03
C CYS A 89 -0.33 -2.16 1.92
N GLU A 90 -0.08 -2.39 3.21
CA GLU A 90 0.05 -1.34 4.21
C GLU A 90 1.48 -0.79 4.13
N ALA A 91 1.66 0.41 3.57
CA ALA A 91 2.94 1.10 3.60
C ALA A 91 3.17 1.61 5.02
N ALA A 92 3.81 0.78 5.85
CA ALA A 92 4.13 1.13 7.22
C ALA A 92 5.09 2.33 7.28
N ALA A 93 5.16 3.00 8.43
CA ALA A 93 6.06 4.14 8.63
C ALA A 93 7.56 3.75 8.60
N ASP A 94 7.87 2.46 8.61
CA ASP A 94 9.24 1.99 8.43
C ASP A 94 9.59 1.84 6.95
N ALA A 95 10.73 2.42 6.57
CA ALA A 95 11.15 2.51 5.17
C ALA A 95 11.40 1.12 4.52
N GLU A 96 11.65 0.08 5.32
CA GLU A 96 11.91 -1.27 4.83
C GLU A 96 10.60 -1.96 4.42
N ALA A 97 9.57 -1.93 5.27
CA ALA A 97 8.24 -2.45 4.94
C ALA A 97 7.54 -1.60 3.87
N GLU A 98 7.79 -0.30 3.84
CA GLU A 98 7.35 0.56 2.73
C GLU A 98 7.94 0.09 1.40
N ALA A 99 9.24 -0.17 1.34
CA ALA A 99 9.91 -0.64 0.12
C ALA A 99 9.38 -2.01 -0.36
N ASP A 100 8.97 -2.89 0.55
CA ASP A 100 8.37 -4.18 0.20
C ASP A 100 7.03 -4.01 -0.56
N CYS A 101 6.23 -2.98 -0.24
CA CYS A 101 5.01 -2.67 -1.00
C CYS A 101 5.29 -2.25 -2.45
N PHE A 102 6.43 -1.65 -2.74
CA PHE A 102 6.81 -1.28 -4.12
C PHE A 102 7.53 -2.42 -4.86
N ARG A 103 7.72 -3.56 -4.19
CA ARG A 103 8.36 -4.76 -4.76
C ARG A 103 7.48 -6.01 -4.63
N PRO A 104 6.21 -5.99 -5.10
CA PRO A 104 5.31 -7.11 -4.92
C PRO A 104 5.77 -8.34 -5.71
N VAL A 105 5.66 -9.51 -5.06
CA VAL A 105 5.88 -10.80 -5.72
C VAL A 105 4.59 -11.22 -6.43
N LEU A 106 4.64 -11.27 -7.75
CA LEU A 106 3.55 -11.68 -8.62
C LEU A 106 3.61 -13.19 -8.85
N ILE A 107 2.47 -13.85 -8.70
CA ILE A 107 2.28 -15.29 -8.81
C ILE A 107 1.54 -15.59 -10.11
N GLY A 108 1.98 -16.60 -10.83
CA GLY A 108 1.38 -16.99 -12.10
C GLY A 108 2.13 -18.12 -12.76
N SER A 109 2.30 -18.04 -14.08
CA SER A 109 2.95 -19.10 -14.87
C SER A 109 3.59 -18.53 -16.12
N ASN A 110 4.40 -19.35 -16.80
CA ASN A 110 4.98 -19.02 -18.10
C ASN A 110 5.86 -17.75 -18.07
N MET A 111 6.53 -17.52 -16.93
CA MET A 111 7.45 -16.42 -16.71
C MET A 111 8.87 -16.84 -17.12
N LYS A 112 9.64 -15.90 -17.66
CA LYS A 112 10.99 -16.11 -18.18
C LYS A 112 11.94 -14.99 -17.77
N PRO A 113 13.19 -15.31 -17.34
CA PRO A 113 14.19 -14.31 -16.99
C PRO A 113 14.54 -13.40 -18.18
N GLY A 114 14.78 -12.12 -17.89
CA GLY A 114 15.18 -11.11 -18.87
C GLY A 114 14.05 -10.57 -19.75
N GLU A 115 13.14 -11.44 -20.19
CA GLU A 115 12.05 -11.11 -21.11
C GLU A 115 10.76 -10.70 -20.40
N THR A 116 10.44 -11.31 -19.27
CA THR A 116 9.19 -11.00 -18.60
C THR A 116 9.28 -9.66 -17.89
N LYS A 117 8.32 -8.77 -18.17
CA LYS A 117 8.19 -7.43 -17.60
C LYS A 117 6.81 -7.26 -16.99
N CYS A 118 6.75 -6.43 -15.96
CA CYS A 118 5.47 -5.94 -15.46
C CYS A 118 4.99 -4.80 -16.34
N SER A 119 3.75 -4.90 -16.77
CA SER A 119 3.01 -3.82 -17.39
C SER A 119 2.15 -3.14 -16.32
N VAL A 120 2.42 -1.86 -16.11
CA VAL A 120 1.84 -1.09 -15.00
C VAL A 120 1.09 0.10 -15.56
N ARG A 121 -0.17 0.23 -15.16
CA ARG A 121 -0.97 1.44 -15.34
C ARG A 121 -1.42 1.95 -13.98
N SER A 122 -0.88 3.10 -13.57
CA SER A 122 -1.17 3.70 -12.28
C SER A 122 -2.59 4.27 -12.23
N PHE A 123 -3.16 4.34 -11.04
CA PHE A 123 -4.40 5.06 -10.77
C PHE A 123 -4.38 5.67 -9.37
N THR A 124 -5.07 6.80 -9.23
CA THR A 124 -5.40 7.38 -7.93
C THR A 124 -6.87 7.12 -7.63
N MET A 125 -7.27 7.33 -6.37
CA MET A 125 -8.64 7.18 -5.93
C MET A 125 -9.05 8.44 -5.19
N ASP A 126 -10.22 8.99 -5.51
CA ASP A 126 -10.79 10.07 -4.71
C ASP A 126 -11.45 9.52 -3.43
N ALA A 127 -11.88 10.42 -2.56
CA ALA A 127 -12.52 10.06 -1.30
C ALA A 127 -13.87 9.33 -1.47
N ASN A 128 -14.49 9.37 -2.65
CA ASN A 128 -15.72 8.64 -2.97
C ASN A 128 -15.46 7.25 -3.56
N GLY A 129 -14.20 6.85 -3.69
CA GLY A 129 -13.80 5.59 -4.31
C GLY A 129 -13.72 5.63 -5.84
N HIS A 130 -13.85 6.81 -6.46
CA HIS A 130 -13.68 6.95 -7.90
C HIS A 130 -12.21 6.82 -8.28
N LYS A 131 -11.90 5.84 -9.14
CA LYS A 131 -10.54 5.57 -9.61
C LYS A 131 -10.24 6.39 -10.88
N THR A 132 -9.19 7.18 -10.85
CA THR A 132 -8.68 7.93 -12.01
C THR A 132 -7.42 7.26 -12.54
N PHE A 133 -7.49 6.73 -13.75
CA PHE A 133 -6.41 5.94 -14.36
C PHE A 133 -5.49 6.82 -15.21
N GLU A 134 -4.18 6.57 -15.12
CA GLU A 134 -3.26 7.08 -16.12
C GLU A 134 -3.52 6.42 -17.48
N THR A 135 -3.41 7.21 -18.55
CA THR A 135 -3.57 6.68 -19.92
C THR A 135 -2.33 5.94 -20.40
N LYS A 136 -1.18 6.19 -19.77
CA LYS A 136 0.10 5.60 -20.12
C LYS A 136 0.31 4.29 -19.37
N THR A 137 0.56 3.23 -20.13
CA THR A 137 1.11 1.98 -19.58
C THR A 137 2.63 2.03 -19.66
N THR A 138 3.30 1.66 -18.57
CA THR A 138 4.77 1.63 -18.49
C THR A 138 5.24 0.23 -18.15
N LEU A 139 6.30 -0.23 -18.82
CA LEU A 139 6.93 -1.52 -18.53
C LEU A 139 8.02 -1.34 -17.47
N TYR A 140 7.89 -2.07 -16.37
CA TYR A 140 8.84 -2.07 -15.27
C TYR A 140 9.67 -3.36 -15.26
N PRO A 141 10.94 -3.29 -14.80
CA PRO A 141 11.75 -4.48 -14.60
C PRO A 141 11.13 -5.38 -13.52
N ALA A 142 11.47 -6.67 -13.60
CA ALA A 142 11.09 -7.66 -12.62
C ALA A 142 12.26 -8.62 -12.39
N ASP A 143 12.50 -8.98 -11.13
CA ASP A 143 13.44 -10.02 -10.78
C ASP A 143 12.76 -11.38 -10.96
N PHE A 144 13.40 -12.25 -11.72
CA PHE A 144 12.92 -13.60 -11.95
C PHE A 144 13.21 -14.47 -10.73
N LEU A 145 12.17 -15.05 -10.14
CA LEU A 145 12.30 -16.02 -9.03
C LEU A 145 12.12 -17.44 -9.56
N SER A 146 11.09 -17.67 -10.39
CA SER A 146 10.85 -18.92 -11.09
C SER A 146 9.88 -18.72 -12.27
N ALA A 147 9.58 -19.77 -13.02
CA ALA A 147 8.57 -19.72 -14.08
C ALA A 147 7.14 -19.39 -13.56
N TYR A 148 6.95 -19.34 -12.24
CA TYR A 148 5.67 -19.11 -11.57
C TYR A 148 5.67 -17.87 -10.67
N GLN A 149 6.83 -17.25 -10.43
CA GLN A 149 6.94 -16.10 -9.55
C GLN A 149 7.96 -15.09 -10.08
N MET A 150 7.62 -13.82 -10.02
CA MET A 150 8.55 -12.72 -10.26
C MET A 150 8.31 -11.59 -9.27
N MET A 151 9.35 -10.85 -8.93
CA MET A 151 9.25 -9.67 -8.08
C MET A 151 9.27 -8.42 -8.95
N CYS A 152 8.15 -7.70 -8.97
CA CYS A 152 7.98 -6.52 -9.81
C CYS A 152 8.59 -5.28 -9.16
N HIS A 153 9.28 -4.39 -9.89
CA HIS A 153 9.78 -3.14 -9.32
C HIS A 153 8.86 -1.99 -9.71
N LEU A 154 7.89 -1.67 -8.84
CA LEU A 154 6.95 -0.58 -9.07
C LEU A 154 7.62 0.78 -8.82
N PRO A 155 7.12 1.86 -9.44
CA PRO A 155 7.65 3.18 -9.14
C PRO A 155 7.22 3.57 -7.71
N GLU A 156 8.19 3.97 -6.90
CA GLU A 156 8.00 4.59 -5.57
C GLU A 156 7.39 5.98 -5.75
N VAL A 157 6.09 6.04 -6.08
CA VAL A 157 5.35 7.30 -6.27
C VAL A 157 4.67 7.78 -4.99
N PHE A 158 5.07 7.26 -3.83
CA PHE A 158 4.59 7.77 -2.55
C PHE A 158 5.19 9.16 -2.29
N PHE A 159 4.58 10.18 -2.87
CA PHE A 159 4.84 11.55 -2.45
C PHE A 159 4.49 11.64 -0.97
N THR A 160 5.33 12.31 -0.19
CA THR A 160 5.10 12.59 1.24
C THR A 160 3.65 13.05 1.44
N GLY A 161 2.84 12.22 2.11
CA GLY A 161 1.45 12.52 2.45
C GLY A 161 0.39 11.88 1.55
N GLN A 162 0.69 11.09 0.52
CA GLN A 162 -0.37 10.40 -0.23
C GLN A 162 -1.14 9.39 0.63
N ALA A 163 -2.45 9.33 0.46
CA ALA A 163 -3.30 8.38 1.18
C ALA A 163 -3.28 6.99 0.54
N LEU A 164 -3.25 6.92 -0.80
CA LEU A 164 -3.26 5.68 -1.57
C LEU A 164 -2.60 5.84 -2.96
N SER A 165 -1.88 4.81 -3.39
CA SER A 165 -1.40 4.63 -4.76
C SER A 165 -1.90 3.30 -5.32
N GLY A 166 -2.51 3.34 -6.51
CA GLY A 166 -3.07 2.16 -7.16
C GLY A 166 -2.33 1.78 -8.43
N TYR A 167 -2.22 0.48 -8.70
CA TYR A 167 -1.60 -0.08 -9.89
C TYR A 167 -2.48 -1.15 -10.52
N MET A 168 -2.75 -1.04 -11.81
CA MET A 168 -3.24 -2.15 -12.62
C MET A 168 -2.02 -2.88 -13.18
N LEU A 169 -1.80 -4.10 -12.69
CA LEU A 169 -0.65 -4.93 -13.01
C LEU A 169 -1.04 -5.98 -14.03
N SER A 170 -0.22 -6.17 -15.05
CA SER A 170 -0.24 -7.32 -15.95
C SER A 170 1.19 -7.73 -16.30
N LEU A 171 1.34 -8.90 -16.92
CA LEU A 171 2.64 -9.46 -17.30
C LEU A 171 2.76 -9.57 -18.81
N THR A 172 3.95 -9.31 -19.33
CA THR A 172 4.27 -9.49 -20.74
C THR A 172 5.65 -10.12 -20.88
N ASN A 173 5.81 -11.03 -21.83
CA ASN A 173 7.10 -11.67 -22.19
C ASN A 173 7.62 -11.20 -23.56
N ASN A 174 6.92 -10.29 -24.23
CA ASN A 174 7.25 -9.85 -25.59
C ASN A 174 7.30 -8.33 -25.73
N GLY A 175 7.76 -7.63 -24.69
CA GLY A 175 7.91 -6.17 -24.73
C GLY A 175 6.59 -5.41 -24.87
N GLY A 176 5.47 -6.00 -24.44
CA GLY A 176 4.17 -5.33 -24.42
C GLY A 176 3.33 -5.50 -25.69
N HIS A 177 3.54 -6.55 -26.47
CA HIS A 177 2.63 -6.89 -27.58
C HIS A 177 1.43 -7.71 -27.11
N THR A 178 1.62 -8.60 -26.14
CA THR A 178 0.56 -9.37 -25.49
C THR A 178 0.71 -9.33 -23.98
N TYR A 179 -0.41 -9.44 -23.27
CA TYR A 179 -0.48 -9.27 -21.82
C TYR A 179 -1.32 -10.37 -21.18
N SER A 180 -1.02 -10.67 -19.91
CA SER A 180 -1.92 -11.39 -19.02
C SER A 180 -3.20 -10.59 -18.74
N SER A 181 -4.14 -11.18 -18.00
CA SER A 181 -5.19 -10.42 -17.32
C SER A 181 -4.58 -9.37 -16.38
N GLU A 182 -5.31 -8.26 -16.20
CA GLU A 182 -4.94 -7.20 -15.25
C GLU A 182 -5.47 -7.52 -13.84
N THR A 183 -4.65 -7.25 -12.81
CA THR A 183 -5.06 -7.32 -11.40
C THR A 183 -4.74 -5.99 -10.72
N ALA A 184 -5.68 -5.51 -9.90
CA ALA A 184 -5.48 -4.30 -9.11
C ALA A 184 -4.61 -4.60 -7.87
N TYR A 185 -3.60 -3.76 -7.66
CA TYR A 185 -2.77 -3.71 -6.48
C TYR A 185 -2.80 -2.31 -5.88
N GLN A 186 -2.91 -2.19 -4.57
CA GLN A 186 -3.00 -0.90 -3.90
C GLN A 186 -2.03 -0.83 -2.72
N VAL A 187 -1.28 0.26 -2.67
CA VAL A 187 -0.42 0.61 -1.54
C VAL A 187 -1.11 1.77 -0.83
N PHE A 188 -1.32 1.66 0.48
CA PHE A 188 -2.02 2.69 1.23
C PHE A 188 -1.31 3.03 2.53
N ASN A 189 -1.51 4.27 2.99
CA ASN A 189 -1.03 4.70 4.29
C ASN A 189 -2.00 4.23 5.39
N PRO A 190 -1.57 3.33 6.29
CA PRO A 190 -2.42 2.82 7.35
C PRO A 190 -2.80 3.90 8.37
N GLU A 191 -2.10 5.04 8.49
CA GLU A 191 -2.54 6.15 9.34
C GLU A 191 -3.80 6.84 8.79
N CYS A 192 -4.02 6.74 7.49
CA CYS A 192 -5.01 7.53 6.76
C CYS A 192 -6.26 6.73 6.44
N MET A 193 -6.11 5.45 6.12
CA MET A 193 -7.20 4.61 5.67
C MET A 193 -7.05 3.16 6.11
N THR A 194 -8.11 2.40 5.92
CA THR A 194 -8.14 0.95 6.12
C THR A 194 -8.71 0.32 4.85
N CYS A 195 -7.99 -0.67 4.31
CA CYS A 195 -8.39 -1.37 3.10
C CYS A 195 -8.50 -2.88 3.37
N ASP A 196 -9.71 -3.44 3.32
CA ASP A 196 -9.91 -4.89 3.44
C ASP A 196 -9.59 -5.63 2.13
N LYS A 197 -9.82 -4.94 1.00
CA LYS A 197 -9.57 -5.38 -0.39
C LYS A 197 -9.30 -4.14 -1.25
N ALA A 198 -8.80 -4.34 -2.47
CA ALA A 198 -8.52 -3.24 -3.41
C ALA A 198 -9.77 -2.44 -3.88
N GLU A 199 -10.97 -2.83 -3.45
CA GLU A 199 -12.23 -2.14 -3.74
C GLU A 199 -12.93 -1.61 -2.48
N SER A 200 -12.39 -1.90 -1.29
CA SER A 200 -13.02 -1.62 0.00
C SER A 200 -12.06 -0.87 0.91
N CYS A 201 -11.64 0.31 0.48
CA CYS A 201 -10.84 1.25 1.25
C CYS A 201 -11.71 2.34 1.86
N ARG A 202 -11.49 2.67 3.13
CA ARG A 202 -12.21 3.72 3.86
C ARG A 202 -11.25 4.65 4.59
N ILE A 203 -11.52 5.94 4.55
CA ILE A 203 -10.80 6.96 5.34
C ILE A 203 -11.01 6.65 6.82
N LYS A 204 -9.94 6.77 7.62
CA LYS A 204 -10.02 6.62 9.07
C LYS A 204 -10.73 7.81 9.71
N ASP A 205 -11.38 7.56 10.84
CA ASP A 205 -11.95 8.65 11.64
C ASP A 205 -10.84 9.58 12.13
N GLY A 206 -11.08 10.89 12.08
CA GLY A 206 -10.08 11.88 12.53
C GLY A 206 -9.02 12.26 11.48
N THR A 207 -9.13 11.78 10.24
CA THR A 207 -8.28 12.21 9.11
C THR A 207 -9.10 12.77 7.96
N CYS A 208 -8.47 13.62 7.14
CA CYS A 208 -9.00 14.08 5.86
C CYS A 208 -8.17 13.50 4.72
N MET A 209 -8.84 13.19 3.61
CA MET A 209 -8.21 12.91 2.33
C MET A 209 -8.57 14.01 1.34
N ILE A 210 -7.63 14.91 1.06
CA ILE A 210 -7.85 16.06 0.18
C ILE A 210 -6.88 15.93 -0.98
N ASP A 211 -7.39 15.81 -2.20
CA ASP A 211 -6.60 15.58 -3.42
C ASP A 211 -5.61 14.39 -3.29
N ASN A 212 -6.10 13.26 -2.77
CA ASN A 212 -5.31 12.04 -2.46
C ASN A 212 -4.18 12.26 -1.46
N THR A 213 -4.18 13.38 -0.73
CA THR A 213 -3.24 13.69 0.34
C THR A 213 -3.93 13.55 1.68
N CYS A 214 -3.26 12.91 2.62
CA CYS A 214 -3.73 12.63 3.95
C CYS A 214 -3.32 13.74 4.91
N PHE A 215 -4.30 14.21 5.68
CA PHE A 215 -4.10 15.22 6.72
C PHE A 215 -4.73 14.75 8.01
N VAL A 216 -4.07 15.03 9.14
CA VAL A 216 -4.65 14.81 10.46
C VAL A 216 -5.54 15.99 10.86
N ALA A 217 -6.52 15.74 11.75
CA ALA A 217 -7.44 16.78 12.21
C ALA A 217 -6.68 18.02 12.74
N GLY A 218 -7.05 19.19 12.23
CA GLY A 218 -6.45 20.48 12.60
C GLY A 218 -5.27 20.94 11.75
N GLU A 219 -4.73 20.10 10.85
CA GLU A 219 -3.73 20.57 9.87
C GLU A 219 -4.31 21.64 8.94
N VAL A 220 -3.45 22.56 8.50
CA VAL A 220 -3.83 23.74 7.71
C VAL A 220 -3.38 23.62 6.26
N GLU A 221 -4.21 24.11 5.34
CA GLU A 221 -3.99 24.06 3.88
C GLU A 221 -2.69 24.79 3.48
N ARG A 222 -2.54 26.05 3.92
CA ARG A 222 -1.31 26.86 3.95
C ARG A 222 -1.48 27.96 4.99
N GLU A 223 -0.39 28.56 5.48
CA GLU A 223 -0.48 29.69 6.43
C GLU A 223 -1.32 30.87 5.90
N ASP A 224 -1.36 31.09 4.57
CA ASP A 224 -2.12 32.20 3.95
C ASP A 224 -3.60 31.86 3.64
N ASN A 225 -3.98 30.58 3.64
CA ASN A 225 -5.33 30.12 3.32
C ASN A 225 -5.79 29.21 4.47
N LEU A 226 -6.52 29.79 5.42
CA LEU A 226 -6.92 29.24 6.72
C LEU A 226 -7.85 28.00 6.65
N GLY A 227 -7.88 27.26 5.55
CA GLY A 227 -8.54 25.96 5.48
C GLY A 227 -7.92 25.00 6.49
N THR A 228 -8.75 24.29 7.25
CA THR A 228 -8.32 23.26 8.20
C THR A 228 -8.91 21.91 7.84
N CYS A 229 -8.18 20.82 8.13
CA CYS A 229 -8.74 19.48 8.07
C CYS A 229 -9.72 19.32 9.25
N GLN A 230 -11.02 19.23 8.92
CA GLN A 230 -12.08 18.97 9.89
C GLN A 230 -12.89 17.74 9.45
N PRO A 231 -12.43 16.53 9.83
CA PRO A 231 -13.01 15.26 9.36
C PRO A 231 -14.52 15.11 9.62
N MET A 232 -15.01 15.72 10.71
CA MET A 232 -16.43 15.67 11.10
C MET A 232 -17.32 16.64 10.31
N VAL A 233 -16.73 17.64 9.64
CA VAL A 233 -17.46 18.59 8.79
C VAL A 233 -17.33 18.15 7.34
N ASN A 234 -16.10 17.96 6.88
CA ASN A 234 -15.78 17.45 5.56
C ASN A 234 -14.39 16.79 5.60
N ASN A 235 -14.35 15.46 5.45
CA ASN A 235 -13.11 14.69 5.39
C ASN A 235 -12.52 14.59 3.98
N THR A 236 -13.11 15.27 3.00
CA THR A 236 -12.71 15.22 1.57
C THR A 236 -12.28 16.57 0.99
N ALA A 237 -12.50 17.65 1.73
CA ALA A 237 -12.15 19.01 1.32
C ALA A 237 -11.79 19.88 2.53
N TRP A 238 -10.98 20.91 2.30
CA TRP A 238 -10.62 21.88 3.32
C TRP A 238 -11.85 22.59 3.88
N THR A 239 -11.95 22.63 5.21
CA THR A 239 -12.99 23.42 5.88
C THR A 239 -12.47 24.83 6.11
N LYS A 240 -13.03 25.78 5.36
CA LYS A 240 -12.69 27.20 5.50
C LYS A 240 -13.37 27.79 6.74
N PRO A 241 -12.72 28.71 7.46
CA PRO A 241 -13.40 29.48 8.49
C PRO A 241 -14.60 30.17 7.83
N ALA A 242 -15.75 30.12 8.50
CA ALA A 242 -16.88 30.92 8.08
C ALA A 242 -16.36 32.36 7.91
N THR A 243 -16.58 32.96 6.73
CA THR A 243 -16.37 34.39 6.57
C THR A 243 -17.08 35.01 7.75
N ALA A 244 -16.35 35.74 8.59
CA ALA A 244 -16.95 36.52 9.66
C ALA A 244 -17.96 37.43 8.97
N GLY A 245 -19.23 37.00 8.91
CA GLY A 245 -20.34 37.88 8.72
C GLY A 245 -20.09 38.94 9.77
N VAL A 246 -20.03 40.20 9.34
CA VAL A 246 -19.93 41.34 10.24
C VAL A 246 -21.01 41.14 11.29
N ILE A 247 -20.63 40.59 12.44
CA ILE A 247 -21.47 40.58 13.61
C ILE A 247 -21.44 42.05 13.96
N THR A 248 -22.52 42.75 13.63
CA THR A 248 -22.80 44.04 14.24
C THR A 248 -22.90 43.73 15.72
N ALA A 249 -21.79 43.90 16.43
CA ALA A 249 -21.68 43.70 17.86
C ALA A 249 -22.71 44.63 18.51
N THR A 250 -23.87 44.06 18.85
CA THR A 250 -24.92 44.74 19.62
C THR A 250 -24.88 44.32 21.09
N SER A 251 -23.87 43.57 21.49
CA SER A 251 -23.41 43.49 22.88
C SER A 251 -21.94 43.10 22.85
N THR A 252 -21.06 43.98 23.32
CA THR A 252 -19.66 43.64 23.61
C THR A 252 -19.65 42.55 24.67
N PRO A 253 -19.22 41.30 24.39
CA PRO A 253 -18.84 40.39 25.46
C PRO A 253 -17.53 40.94 26.05
N GLU A 254 -17.38 40.90 27.37
CA GLU A 254 -16.14 41.28 28.03
C GLU A 254 -14.94 40.55 27.41
N PRO A 255 -13.77 41.18 27.31
CA PRO A 255 -12.59 40.55 26.74
C PRO A 255 -12.19 39.34 27.60
N VAL A 256 -12.38 38.15 27.04
CA VAL A 256 -11.93 36.88 27.63
C VAL A 256 -10.42 36.96 27.84
N ALA A 257 -9.98 36.77 29.09
CA ALA A 257 -8.56 36.78 29.44
C ALA A 257 -7.84 35.58 28.82
N LEU A 258 -7.11 35.80 27.73
CA LEU A 258 -6.17 34.84 27.16
C LEU A 258 -5.13 34.46 28.23
N ASN A 259 -5.03 33.16 28.53
CA ASN A 259 -4.14 32.64 29.57
C ASN A 259 -3.28 31.48 29.01
N ASN A 260 -2.51 30.82 29.87
CA ASN A 260 -1.62 29.73 29.44
C ASN A 260 -2.37 28.52 28.85
N TYR A 261 -3.65 28.38 29.15
CA TYR A 261 -4.50 27.26 28.76
C TYR A 261 -5.56 27.65 27.72
N THR A 262 -5.89 28.93 27.58
CA THR A 262 -6.93 29.45 26.69
C THR A 262 -6.28 29.99 25.43
N ALA A 263 -6.52 29.33 24.29
CA ALA A 263 -6.06 29.78 22.98
C ALA A 263 -7.03 30.81 22.38
N VAL A 264 -8.34 30.58 22.48
CA VAL A 264 -9.41 31.46 22.00
C VAL A 264 -10.63 31.30 22.91
N GLY A 265 -11.40 32.36 23.17
CA GLY A 265 -12.57 32.31 24.06
C GLY A 265 -13.85 31.68 23.50
N VAL A 266 -13.93 31.49 22.17
CA VAL A 266 -15.07 30.87 21.46
C VAL A 266 -14.57 30.15 20.22
N GLY A 267 -15.37 29.25 19.64
CA GLY A 267 -15.06 28.56 18.38
C GLY A 267 -14.68 27.09 18.52
N CYS A 268 -14.71 26.53 19.73
CA CYS A 268 -14.54 25.11 20.00
C CYS A 268 -15.80 24.51 20.66
N TYR A 269 -15.95 23.19 20.59
CA TYR A 269 -17.08 22.48 21.18
C TYR A 269 -16.90 22.26 22.68
N CYS A 270 -18.00 22.41 23.41
CA CYS A 270 -18.06 22.02 24.81
C CYS A 270 -18.19 20.50 24.92
N TYR A 271 -17.47 19.86 25.86
CA TYR A 271 -17.67 18.43 26.12
C TYR A 271 -19.09 18.13 26.63
N PHE A 272 -19.72 19.11 27.30
CA PHE A 272 -21.07 19.05 27.84
C PHE A 272 -22.15 19.54 26.86
N GLU A 273 -21.77 20.19 25.76
CA GLU A 273 -22.71 20.68 24.75
C GLU A 273 -22.10 20.54 23.34
N PRO A 274 -22.02 19.30 22.81
CA PRO A 274 -21.27 18.99 21.59
C PRO A 274 -21.90 19.53 20.30
N THR A 275 -23.07 20.17 20.38
CA THR A 275 -23.79 20.75 19.24
C THR A 275 -23.52 22.25 19.06
N SER A 276 -22.76 22.87 19.97
CA SER A 276 -22.50 24.30 20.01
C SER A 276 -20.99 24.58 20.03
N ALA A 277 -20.50 25.38 19.08
CA ALA A 277 -19.11 25.85 19.04
C ALA A 277 -18.89 27.12 19.88
N ASP A 278 -19.62 27.23 20.99
CA ASP A 278 -19.64 28.39 21.89
C ASP A 278 -18.73 28.16 23.12
N CYS A 279 -17.70 27.33 22.98
CA CYS A 279 -16.68 27.08 23.99
C CYS A 279 -15.30 27.60 23.56
N ALA A 280 -14.44 27.82 24.55
CA ALA A 280 -13.05 28.17 24.36
C ALA A 280 -12.25 27.03 23.75
N CYS A 281 -11.32 27.40 22.89
CA CYS A 281 -10.31 26.50 22.38
C CYS A 281 -9.15 26.44 23.36
N CYS A 282 -8.85 25.24 23.85
CA CYS A 282 -7.83 25.03 24.87
C CYS A 282 -6.50 24.56 24.27
N LYS A 283 -5.41 24.90 24.96
CA LYS A 283 -4.03 24.49 24.68
C LYS A 283 -3.38 24.02 25.98
N ASN A 284 -2.20 23.40 25.87
CA ASN A 284 -1.40 22.97 27.04
C ASN A 284 -2.21 22.13 28.05
N TYR A 285 -2.97 21.14 27.55
CA TYR A 285 -3.84 20.27 28.37
C TYR A 285 -4.94 21.00 29.15
N GLY A 286 -5.37 22.16 28.67
CA GLY A 286 -6.51 22.87 29.25
C GLY A 286 -7.88 22.30 28.82
N CYS A 287 -8.91 22.54 29.63
CA CYS A 287 -10.32 22.24 29.30
C CYS A 287 -11.26 23.32 29.84
N PRO A 288 -12.43 23.50 29.20
CA PRO A 288 -13.51 24.30 29.78
C PRO A 288 -14.15 23.52 30.94
N CYS A 289 -14.29 24.13 32.11
CA CYS A 289 -14.71 23.40 33.33
C CYS A 289 -16.23 23.24 33.48
N ALA A 290 -17.03 24.21 33.01
CA ALA A 290 -18.50 24.24 33.17
C ALA A 290 -19.15 25.23 32.18
N GLU A 291 -20.49 25.21 32.08
CA GLU A 291 -21.27 26.07 31.19
C GLU A 291 -21.06 27.57 31.48
N GLU A 292 -20.91 27.93 32.75
CA GLU A 292 -20.63 29.31 33.22
C GLU A 292 -19.21 29.81 32.86
N HIS A 293 -18.29 28.89 32.57
CA HIS A 293 -16.90 29.18 32.17
C HIS A 293 -16.54 28.61 30.81
N LYS A 294 -17.55 28.40 29.96
CA LYS A 294 -17.36 27.81 28.63
C LYS A 294 -16.36 28.57 27.77
N HIS A 295 -16.13 29.86 28.04
CA HIS A 295 -15.21 30.73 27.30
C HIS A 295 -13.78 30.83 27.86
N VAL A 296 -13.40 30.07 28.91
CA VAL A 296 -12.04 30.08 29.46
C VAL A 296 -11.59 28.66 29.79
N CYS A 297 -10.33 28.35 29.50
CA CYS A 297 -9.72 27.06 29.80
C CYS A 297 -8.86 27.13 31.07
N PHE A 298 -8.85 26.03 31.83
CA PHE A 298 -8.04 25.80 33.02
C PHE A 298 -7.27 24.48 32.91
N ASP A 299 -6.30 24.26 33.78
CA ASP A 299 -5.56 22.98 33.86
C ASP A 299 -6.53 21.84 34.20
N CYS A 300 -6.65 20.85 33.31
CA CYS A 300 -7.55 19.72 33.51
C CYS A 300 -7.14 18.75 34.61
N VAL A 301 -5.89 18.83 35.09
CA VAL A 301 -5.36 17.90 36.09
C VAL A 301 -5.68 18.39 37.51
N ASP A 302 -6.00 19.68 37.68
CA ASP A 302 -6.34 20.26 38.97
C ASP A 302 -7.86 20.39 39.15
N ASP A 303 -8.48 19.35 39.73
CA ASP A 303 -9.90 19.30 40.07
C ASP A 303 -10.36 20.47 40.97
N THR A 304 -9.45 21.16 41.66
CA THR A 304 -9.81 22.29 42.53
C THR A 304 -10.17 23.56 41.77
N MET A 305 -9.70 23.71 40.52
CA MET A 305 -9.99 24.86 39.65
C MET A 305 -11.36 24.74 38.97
N CYS A 306 -11.75 23.53 38.56
CA CYS A 306 -13.09 23.27 38.01
C CYS A 306 -14.19 23.17 39.08
N ALA A 307 -13.87 22.92 40.36
CA ALA A 307 -14.84 22.73 41.43
C ALA A 307 -15.13 23.97 42.31
N ARG A 308 -14.46 25.13 42.09
CA ARG A 308 -14.51 26.30 43.01
C ARG A 308 -15.17 27.58 42.48
N GLN A 309 -15.96 27.55 41.41
CA GLN A 309 -16.59 28.78 40.90
C GLN A 309 -18.12 28.77 40.82
N ASN A 310 -18.78 28.12 41.80
CA ASN A 310 -20.17 28.40 42.17
C ASN A 310 -20.27 29.68 43.03
#